data_AF-A0A7J8E8R6-F1
#
_entry.id   AF-A0A7J8E8R6-F1
#
_cell.length_a   1.000
_cell.length_b   1.000
_cell.length_c   1.000
_cell.angle_alpha   90.00
_cell.angle_beta   90.00
_cell.angle_gamma   90.00
#
_symmetry.space_group_name_H-M   'P 1'
#
loop_
_entity.id
_entity.type
_entity.pdbx_description
1 polymer ?
#
loop_
_entity_poly.entity_id
_entity_poly.type
_entity_poly.pdbx_seq_one_letter_code
_entity_poly.pdbx_strand_id
1 'polypeptide(L)'
;MNRSSKQKINKEILTLNDTLDQLDIIDIYRATHQKTAPYTSFSSARETFSRIDPMLKHKTSLKNFKIEIILSIFSKRKALQMEINCKKKAGKTTTMWRLSNMLPKNDYVMGEIKGEIKRYTETSENENTNISK
;
A
#
# COMPACT_ATOMS: atom_id res chain seq x y z
N MET A 1 -37.45 1.97 4.29
CA MET A 1 -36.32 2.54 5.07
C MET A 1 -35.02 1.96 4.56
N ASN A 2 -34.29 2.69 3.73
CA ASN A 2 -33.00 2.24 3.22
C ASN A 2 -31.94 2.55 4.29
N ARG A 3 -31.34 1.53 4.88
CA ARG A 3 -30.25 1.67 5.85
C ARG A 3 -29.15 2.49 5.18
N SER A 4 -28.79 3.64 5.74
CA SER A 4 -27.84 4.58 5.10
C SER A 4 -26.53 3.87 4.77
N SER A 5 -25.95 4.10 3.59
CA SER A 5 -24.65 3.54 3.17
C SER A 5 -23.55 3.76 4.21
N LYS A 6 -23.63 4.86 4.98
CA LYS A 6 -22.74 5.17 6.11
C LYS A 6 -22.83 4.12 7.23
N GLN A 7 -24.04 3.67 7.57
CA GLN A 7 -24.25 2.66 8.61
C GLN A 7 -23.68 1.30 8.18
N LYS A 8 -23.77 0.95 6.89
CA LYS A 8 -23.19 -0.27 6.34
C LYS A 8 -21.65 -0.23 6.42
N ILE A 9 -21.04 0.86 5.94
CA ILE A 9 -19.59 1.06 5.99
C ILE A 9 -19.08 1.01 7.44
N ASN A 10 -19.77 1.67 8.39
CA ASN A 10 -19.38 1.62 9.79
C ASN A 10 -19.41 0.20 10.37
N LYS A 11 -20.40 -0.62 9.99
CA LYS A 11 -20.48 -2.01 10.43
C LYS A 11 -19.31 -2.83 9.86
N GLU A 12 -19.00 -2.67 8.58
CA GLU A 12 -17.86 -3.36 7.93
C GLU A 12 -16.52 -2.98 8.57
N ILE A 13 -16.33 -1.69 8.90
CA ILE A 13 -15.13 -1.21 9.60
C ILE A 13 -15.03 -1.82 10.99
N LEU A 14 -16.12 -1.89 11.75
CA LEU A 14 -16.15 -2.52 13.08
C LEU A 14 -15.77 -4.00 12.98
N THR A 15 -16.42 -4.76 12.09
CA THR A 15 -16.10 -6.18 11.88
C THR A 15 -14.65 -6.41 11.47
N LEU A 16 -14.09 -5.55 10.61
CA LEU A 16 -12.68 -5.62 10.26
C LEU A 16 -11.78 -5.40 11.47
N ASN A 17 -12.05 -4.36 12.27
CA ASN A 17 -11.24 -4.09 13.47
C ASN A 17 -11.32 -5.23 14.49
N ASP A 18 -12.50 -5.80 14.71
CA ASP A 18 -12.69 -6.95 15.61
C ASP A 18 -11.90 -8.17 15.12
N THR A 19 -11.90 -8.43 13.81
CA THR A 19 -11.15 -9.54 13.20
C THR A 19 -9.64 -9.32 13.34
N LEU A 20 -9.16 -8.09 13.14
CA LEU A 20 -7.74 -7.76 13.29
C LEU A 20 -7.29 -7.94 14.75
N ASP A 21 -8.11 -7.54 15.72
CA ASP A 21 -7.80 -7.72 17.14
C ASP A 21 -7.77 -9.22 17.53
N GLN A 22 -8.72 -10.02 17.04
CA GLN A 22 -8.72 -11.48 17.25
C GLN A 22 -7.48 -12.18 16.69
N LEU A 23 -6.89 -11.66 15.59
CA LEU A 23 -5.69 -12.20 14.98
C LEU A 23 -4.39 -11.62 15.57
N ASP A 24 -4.48 -10.80 16.62
CA ASP A 24 -3.36 -10.02 17.16
C ASP A 24 -2.64 -9.19 16.08
N ILE A 25 -3.39 -8.72 15.07
CA ILE A 25 -2.88 -7.89 13.97
C ILE A 25 -3.18 -6.43 14.26
N ILE A 26 -2.17 -5.58 14.10
CA ILE A 26 -2.28 -4.14 14.27
C ILE A 26 -1.77 -3.40 13.03
N ASP A 27 -2.35 -2.24 12.78
CA ASP A 27 -1.77 -1.24 11.88
C ASP A 27 -0.61 -0.55 12.61
N ILE A 28 0.63 -0.89 12.27
CA ILE A 28 1.81 -0.40 12.99
C ILE A 28 1.94 1.11 12.87
N TYR A 29 1.58 1.66 11.71
CA TYR A 29 1.66 3.10 11.49
C TYR A 29 0.76 3.84 12.50
N ARG A 30 -0.49 3.40 12.66
CA ARG A 30 -1.40 3.96 13.69
C ARG A 30 -0.86 3.77 15.10
N ALA A 31 -0.28 2.60 15.39
CA ALA A 31 0.24 2.29 16.72
C ALA A 31 1.46 3.17 17.09
N THR A 32 2.33 3.47 16.13
CA THR A 32 3.56 4.26 16.32
C THR A 32 3.35 5.77 16.20
N HIS A 33 2.27 6.22 15.55
CA HIS A 33 1.98 7.63 15.27
C HIS A 33 0.58 8.05 15.73
N GLN A 34 0.17 7.69 16.95
CA GLN A 34 -1.20 7.91 17.46
C GLN A 34 -1.70 9.36 17.35
N LYS A 35 -0.80 10.34 17.38
CA LYS A 35 -1.12 11.77 17.30
C LYS A 35 -0.99 12.37 15.89
N THR A 36 -0.43 11.62 14.95
CA THR A 36 -0.19 12.10 13.58
C THR A 36 -1.24 11.49 12.67
N ALA A 37 -1.93 12.34 11.88
CA ALA A 37 -2.87 11.89 10.87
C ALA A 37 -2.34 12.15 9.44
N PRO A 38 -1.30 11.44 8.98
CA PRO A 38 -0.82 11.61 7.63
C PRO A 38 -1.59 10.71 6.67
N TYR A 39 -1.64 11.21 5.44
CA TYR A 39 -2.36 10.67 4.32
C TYR A 39 -1.38 10.03 3.33
N THR A 40 -1.76 8.88 2.77
CA THR A 40 -0.96 8.20 1.74
C THR A 40 -1.51 8.39 0.34
N SER A 41 -2.72 8.94 0.19
CA SER A 41 -3.35 9.16 -1.10
C SER A 41 -4.17 10.46 -1.11
N PHE A 42 -4.25 11.07 -2.28
CA PHE A 42 -5.14 12.20 -2.57
C PHE A 42 -6.11 11.81 -3.68
N SER A 43 -7.40 12.07 -3.46
CA SER A 43 -8.44 11.93 -4.47
C SER A 43 -8.81 13.31 -4.99
N SER A 44 -8.52 13.58 -6.27
CA SER A 44 -8.89 14.84 -6.93
C SER A 44 -10.40 15.00 -7.05
N ALA A 45 -11.12 13.93 -7.42
CA ALA A 45 -12.58 13.95 -7.60
C ALA A 45 -13.37 14.35 -6.35
N ARG A 46 -12.79 14.14 -5.16
CA ARG A 46 -13.40 14.49 -3.88
C ARG A 46 -12.61 15.53 -3.11
N GLU A 47 -11.50 15.99 -3.65
CA GLU A 47 -10.54 16.88 -3.00
C GLU A 47 -10.18 16.45 -1.56
N THR A 48 -10.05 15.14 -1.33
CA THR A 48 -9.84 14.57 0.01
C THR A 48 -8.54 13.80 0.11
N PHE A 49 -7.93 13.90 1.28
CA PHE A 49 -6.78 13.11 1.68
C PHE A 49 -7.24 11.85 2.42
N SER A 50 -6.68 10.71 2.06
CA SER A 50 -7.00 9.44 2.68
C SER A 50 -5.74 8.60 2.91
N ARG A 51 -5.85 7.61 3.79
CA ARG A 51 -4.82 6.60 3.97
C ARG A 51 -5.42 5.24 3.66
N ILE A 52 -5.03 4.69 2.52
CA ILE A 52 -5.60 3.46 1.95
C ILE A 52 -4.67 2.26 2.05
N ASP A 53 -3.42 2.47 2.49
CA ASP A 53 -2.39 1.45 2.60
C ASP A 53 -2.16 1.09 4.08
N PRO A 54 -2.89 0.10 4.63
CA PRO A 54 -2.64 -0.34 5.99
C PRO A 54 -1.36 -1.16 6.08
N MET A 55 -0.52 -0.87 7.07
CA MET A 55 0.64 -1.69 7.42
C MET A 55 0.28 -2.65 8.54
N LEU A 56 -0.31 -3.79 8.15
CA LEU A 56 -0.76 -4.82 9.09
C LEU A 56 0.39 -5.75 9.48
N LYS A 57 0.61 -5.91 10.79
CA LYS A 57 1.56 -6.88 11.37
C LYS A 57 1.07 -7.40 12.71
N HIS A 58 1.68 -8.48 13.16
CA HIS A 58 1.43 -9.02 14.48
C HIS A 58 1.90 -8.08 15.60
N LYS A 59 1.09 -7.94 16.65
CA LYS A 59 1.26 -7.02 17.78
C LYS A 59 2.59 -7.17 18.51
N THR A 60 3.09 -8.41 18.61
CA THR A 60 4.38 -8.72 19.26
C THR A 60 5.60 -8.12 18.55
N SER A 61 5.47 -7.75 17.27
CA SER A 61 6.59 -7.27 16.47
C SER A 61 6.81 -5.75 16.59
N LEU A 62 5.94 -5.03 17.29
CA LEU A 62 5.91 -3.56 17.35
C LEU A 62 7.25 -2.93 17.78
N LYS A 63 8.00 -3.55 18.68
CA LYS A 63 9.26 -3.03 19.22
C LYS A 63 10.42 -2.99 18.21
N ASN A 64 10.27 -3.66 17.07
CA ASN A 64 11.35 -3.83 16.09
C ASN A 64 11.21 -2.91 14.87
N PHE A 65 10.26 -1.96 14.87
CA PHE A 65 9.93 -1.20 13.67
C PHE A 65 10.10 0.29 13.86
N LYS A 66 10.73 0.92 12.86
CA LYS A 66 10.69 2.37 12.63
C LYS A 66 9.97 2.61 11.30
N ILE A 67 8.97 3.48 11.29
CA ILE A 67 8.16 3.74 10.09
C ILE A 67 8.20 5.22 9.77
N GLU A 68 8.45 5.54 8.50
CA GLU A 68 8.49 6.90 7.97
C GLU A 68 7.68 6.97 6.67
N ILE A 69 6.94 8.05 6.47
CA ILE A 69 6.26 8.32 5.20
C ILE A 69 7.22 9.12 4.32
N ILE A 70 7.49 8.61 3.13
CA ILE A 70 8.35 9.27 2.14
C ILE A 70 7.48 9.79 1.01
N LEU A 71 7.61 11.09 0.76
CA LEU A 71 6.95 11.71 -0.37
C LEU A 71 7.67 11.26 -1.65
N SER A 72 6.92 10.66 -2.58
CA SER A 72 7.41 10.35 -3.92
C SER A 72 6.88 11.41 -4.88
N ILE A 73 7.76 11.98 -5.70
CA ILE A 73 7.36 12.89 -6.80
C ILE A 73 6.80 12.13 -8.00
N PHE A 74 6.99 10.81 -8.06
CA PHE A 74 6.62 9.96 -9.19
C PHE A 74 5.25 9.30 -9.05
N SER A 75 4.56 9.48 -7.91
CA SER A 75 3.27 8.84 -7.66
C SER A 75 2.33 9.77 -6.89
N LYS A 76 1.04 9.72 -7.24
CA LYS A 76 -0.03 10.34 -6.44
C LYS A 76 -0.15 9.72 -5.04
N ARG A 77 0.47 8.56 -4.82
CA ARG A 77 0.54 7.89 -3.53
C ARG A 77 1.87 8.24 -2.87
N LYS A 78 1.80 8.62 -1.59
CA LYS A 78 3.01 8.71 -0.76
C LYS A 78 3.52 7.31 -0.49
N ALA A 79 4.81 7.10 -0.68
CA ALA A 79 5.44 5.84 -0.33
C ALA A 79 5.55 5.73 1.20
N LEU A 80 5.42 4.52 1.72
CA LEU A 80 5.60 4.23 3.13
C LEU A 80 6.84 3.37 3.28
N GLN A 81 7.85 3.89 3.97
CA GLN A 81 9.08 3.16 4.26
C GLN A 81 9.01 2.62 5.68
N MET A 82 9.39 1.35 5.85
CA MET A 82 9.45 0.67 7.14
C MET A 82 10.80 0.00 7.29
N GLU A 83 11.49 0.36 8.36
CA GLU A 83 12.74 -0.25 8.78
C GLU A 83 12.45 -1.31 9.84
N ILE A 84 13.02 -2.51 9.65
CA ILE A 84 12.81 -3.67 10.51
C ILE A 84 14.12 -4.03 11.19
N ASN A 85 14.19 -3.83 12.50
CA ASN A 85 15.33 -4.21 13.34
C ASN A 85 15.13 -5.63 13.90
N CYS A 86 15.48 -6.64 13.09
CA CYS A 86 15.43 -8.05 13.50
C CYS A 86 16.75 -8.50 14.14
N LYS A 87 16.72 -8.84 15.44
CA LYS A 87 17.90 -9.41 16.16
C LYS A 87 18.25 -10.84 15.77
N LYS A 88 17.33 -11.59 15.15
CA LYS A 88 17.57 -12.97 14.73
C LYS A 88 18.22 -13.00 13.35
N LYS A 89 19.41 -13.61 13.24
CA LYS A 89 20.00 -13.98 11.94
C LYS A 89 19.03 -14.94 11.26
N ALA A 90 18.48 -14.55 10.11
CA ALA A 90 17.69 -15.47 9.29
C ALA A 90 18.58 -16.68 8.96
N GLY A 91 18.06 -17.90 9.18
CA GLY A 91 18.74 -19.12 8.74
C GLY A 91 19.05 -19.04 7.25
N LYS A 92 20.17 -19.61 6.81
CA LYS A 92 20.78 -19.49 5.47
C LYS A 92 19.92 -19.95 4.28
N THR A 93 18.64 -20.27 4.46
CA THR A 93 17.74 -20.65 3.37
C THR A 93 17.06 -19.41 2.80
N THR A 94 17.81 -18.69 1.96
CA THR A 94 17.27 -17.57 1.19
C THR A 94 16.50 -18.11 -0.01
N THR A 95 15.19 -18.31 0.13
CA THR A 95 14.35 -18.54 -1.06
C THR A 95 14.21 -17.21 -1.78
N MET A 96 15.00 -17.02 -2.83
CA MET A 96 14.99 -15.80 -3.64
C MET A 96 13.98 -15.94 -4.78
N TRP A 97 12.82 -15.30 -4.62
CA TRP A 97 11.86 -15.12 -5.71
C TRP A 97 12.36 -13.97 -6.59
N ARG A 98 13.01 -14.31 -7.71
CA ARG A 98 13.48 -13.35 -8.71
C ARG A 98 12.65 -13.50 -9.97
N LEU A 99 12.25 -12.38 -10.58
CA LEU A 99 11.66 -12.41 -11.92
C LEU A 99 12.63 -13.13 -12.88
N SER A 100 12.12 -14.11 -13.62
CA SER A 100 12.95 -14.82 -14.60
C SER A 100 13.51 -13.83 -15.62
N ASN A 101 14.83 -13.87 -15.82
CA ASN A 101 15.49 -13.03 -16.82
C ASN A 101 15.07 -13.38 -18.27
N MET A 102 14.31 -14.46 -18.48
CA MET A 102 13.78 -14.83 -19.79
C MET A 102 12.54 -14.00 -20.17
N LEU A 103 11.73 -13.59 -19.20
CA LEU A 103 10.51 -12.82 -19.46
C LEU A 103 10.81 -11.45 -20.10
N PRO A 104 11.78 -10.65 -19.62
CA PRO A 104 12.12 -9.38 -20.25
C PRO A 104 12.83 -9.53 -21.60
N LYS A 105 13.37 -10.72 -21.91
CA LYS A 105 14.09 -11.01 -23.16
C LYS A 105 13.17 -11.51 -24.28
N ASN A 106 11.92 -11.87 -23.96
CA ASN A 106 10.96 -12.28 -24.95
C ASN A 106 10.25 -11.03 -25.49
N ASP A 107 10.48 -10.72 -26.76
CA ASP A 107 9.95 -9.51 -27.40
C ASP A 107 8.41 -9.46 -27.42
N TYR A 108 7.75 -10.61 -27.57
CA TYR A 108 6.29 -10.70 -27.52
C TYR A 108 5.76 -10.37 -26.12
N VAL A 109 6.33 -11.01 -25.08
CA VAL A 109 5.95 -10.75 -23.68
C VAL A 109 6.22 -9.30 -23.28
N MET A 110 7.36 -8.75 -23.70
CA MET A 110 7.69 -7.34 -23.48
C MET A 110 6.72 -6.40 -24.21
N GLY A 111 6.34 -6.75 -25.45
CA GLY A 111 5.34 -6.03 -26.23
C GLY A 111 3.99 -5.96 -25.53
N GLU A 112 3.50 -7.10 -25.03
CA GLU A 112 2.25 -7.20 -24.27
C GLU A 112 2.31 -6.37 -22.97
N ILE A 113 3.40 -6.49 -22.20
CA ILE A 113 3.59 -5.71 -20.97
C ILE A 113 3.56 -4.20 -21.26
N LYS A 114 4.27 -3.75 -22.30
CA LYS A 114 4.28 -2.33 -22.71
C LYS A 114 2.90 -1.88 -23.18
N GLY A 115 2.20 -2.71 -23.95
CA GLY A 115 0.84 -2.43 -24.42
C GLY A 115 -0.14 -2.27 -23.25
N GLU A 116 -0.07 -3.15 -22.26
CA GLU A 116 -0.90 -3.08 -21.06
C GLU A 116 -0.59 -1.85 -20.20
N ILE A 117 0.70 -1.54 -19.96
CA ILE A 117 1.11 -0.31 -19.25
C ILE A 117 0.56 0.93 -19.96
N LYS A 118 0.65 0.97 -21.30
CA LYS A 118 0.11 2.07 -22.11
C LYS A 118 -1.41 2.20 -21.93
N ARG A 119 -2.15 1.09 -22.05
CA ARG A 119 -3.61 1.05 -21.83
C ARG A 119 -3.99 1.58 -20.45
N TYR A 120 -3.31 1.14 -19.39
CA TYR A 120 -3.55 1.64 -18.03
C TYR A 120 -3.29 3.14 -17.89
N THR A 121 -2.23 3.63 -18.53
CA THR A 121 -1.89 5.06 -18.49
C THR A 121 -2.98 5.89 -19.17
N GLU A 122 -3.48 5.44 -20.33
CA GLU A 122 -4.53 6.10 -21.12
C GLU A 122 -5.91 6.03 -20.47
N THR A 123 -6.23 4.94 -19.77
CA THR A 123 -7.55 4.71 -19.14
C THR A 123 -7.61 5.15 -17.68
N SER A 124 -6.47 5.40 -17.04
CA SER A 124 -6.47 5.99 -15.70
C SER A 124 -7.01 7.42 -15.78
N GLU A 125 -8.01 7.76 -14.96
CA GLU A 125 -8.55 9.13 -14.75
C GLU A 125 -7.51 10.07 -14.10
N ASN A 126 -6.25 9.99 -14.53
CA ASN A 126 -5.14 10.83 -14.14
C ASN A 126 -4.94 11.91 -15.21
N GLU A 127 -5.97 12.74 -15.42
CA GLU A 127 -6.02 13.77 -16.48
C GLU A 127 -4.87 14.81 -16.45
N ASN A 128 -4.00 14.82 -15.44
CA ASN A 128 -2.92 15.81 -15.30
C ASN A 128 -1.52 15.18 -15.14
N THR A 129 -1.19 14.17 -15.93
CA THR A 129 0.21 13.70 -16.04
C THR A 129 0.68 13.84 -17.48
N ASN A 130 0.96 15.09 -17.88
CA ASN A 130 1.91 15.34 -18.97
C ASN A 130 3.26 14.79 -18.51
N ILE A 131 3.57 13.56 -18.89
CA ILE A 131 4.94 13.06 -18.87
C ILE A 131 5.65 13.84 -19.98
N SER A 132 6.44 14.84 -19.60
CA SER A 132 7.30 15.56 -20.53
C SER A 132 8.17 14.57 -21.31
N LYS A 133 8.16 14.73 -22.64
CA LYS A 133 8.97 13.98 -23.62
C LYS A 133 10.44 13.94 -23.27
#